data_AF-K1SXV6-F1
#
_entry.id   AF-K1SXV6-F1
#
_cell.length_a   1.000
_cell.length_b   1.000
_cell.length_c   1.000
_cell.angle_alpha   90.00
_cell.angle_beta   90.00
_cell.angle_gamma   90.00
#
_symmetry.space_group_name_H-M   'P 1'
#
loop_
_entity.id
_entity.type
_entity.pdbx_description
1 polymer ?
#
loop_
_entity_poly.entity_id
_entity_poly.type
_entity_poly.pdbx_seq_one_letter_code
_entity_poly.pdbx_strand_id
1 'polypeptide(L)' 'MAISAQAVKQLKELTNCGMMDCKRALEETNGDVDAAIKN' A
#
# COMPACT_ATOMS: atom_id res chain seq x y z
N MET A 1 12.61 -2.82 1.74
CA MET A 1 12.06 -3.65 0.65
C MET A 1 11.55 -2.71 -0.42
N ALA A 2 11.81 -2.96 -1.70
CA ALA A 2 11.34 -2.05 -2.75
C ALA A 2 9.83 -2.28 -2.99
N ILE A 3 8.98 -1.53 -2.28
CA ILE A 3 7.53 -1.54 -2.55
C ILE A 3 7.31 -1.14 -4.00
N SER A 4 6.59 -1.98 -4.76
CA SER A 4 6.34 -1.72 -6.17
C SER A 4 5.41 -0.52 -6.33
N ALA A 5 5.70 0.36 -7.28
CA ALA A 5 4.83 1.49 -7.59
C ALA A 5 3.42 1.04 -8.00
N GLN A 6 3.29 -0.17 -8.57
CA GLN A 6 2.02 -0.82 -8.84
C GLN A 6 1.26 -1.15 -7.56
N ALA A 7 1.90 -1.73 -6.54
CA ALA A 7 1.24 -2.03 -5.26
C ALA A 7 0.74 -0.74 -4.59
N VAL A 8 1.53 0.33 -4.58
CA VAL A 8 1.11 1.64 -4.05
C VAL A 8 -0.09 2.20 -4.80
N LYS A 9 -0.10 2.07 -6.13
CA LYS A 9 -1.18 2.56 -6.97
C LYS A 9 -2.46 1.76 -6.76
N GLN A 10 -2.36 0.43 -6.72
CA GLN A 10 -3.47 -0.48 -6.48
C GLN A 10 -4.08 -0.25 -5.09
N LEU A 11 -3.24 -0.11 -4.05
CA LEU A 11 -3.70 0.22 -2.71
C LEU A 11 -4.44 1.56 -2.69
N LYS A 12 -3.87 2.59 -3.33
CA LYS A 12 -4.52 3.91 -3.47
C LYS A 12 -5.87 3.83 -4.18
N GLU A 13 -6.00 3.03 -5.23
CA GLU A 13 -7.27 2.88 -5.95
C GLU A 13 -8.35 2.19 -5.09
N LEU A 14 -7.94 1.33 -4.16
CA LEU A 14 -8.84 0.57 -3.29
C LEU A 14 -9.23 1.33 -2.02
N THR A 15 -8.28 2.02 -1.38
CA THR A 15 -8.49 2.71 -0.10
C THR A 15 -8.71 4.22 -0.27
N ASN A 16 -8.37 4.76 -1.45
CA ASN A 16 -8.34 6.20 -1.73
C ASN A 16 -7.43 6.99 -0.76
N CYS A 17 -6.50 6.31 -0.09
CA CYS A 17 -5.56 6.91 0.84
C CYS A 17 -4.46 7.72 0.14
N GLY A 18 -3.81 8.60 0.89
CA GLY A 18 -2.65 9.35 0.42
C GLY A 18 -1.52 8.43 -0.03
N MET A 19 -0.69 8.90 -0.96
CA MET A 19 0.40 8.08 -1.54
C MET A 19 1.46 7.69 -0.50
N MET A 20 1.63 8.51 0.55
CA MET A 20 2.50 8.21 1.69
C MET A 20 1.86 7.21 2.66
N ASP A 21 0.55 7.30 2.90
CA ASP A 21 -0.18 6.30 3.70
C ASP A 21 -0.14 4.93 3.04
N CYS A 22 -0.35 4.89 1.73
CA CYS A 22 -0.26 3.65 0.95
C CYS A 22 1.15 3.04 1.02
N LYS A 23 2.19 3.87 0.92
CA LYS A 23 3.58 3.39 1.05
C LYS A 23 3.86 2.83 2.44
N ARG A 24 3.45 3.53 3.50
CA ARG A 24 3.65 3.09 4.88
C ARG A 24 2.94 1.77 5.17
N ALA A 25 1.66 1.68 4.79
CA ALA A 25 0.88 0.45 4.97
C ALA A 25 1.50 -0.73 4.22
N LEU A 26 2.01 -0.50 3.00
CA LEU A 26 2.74 -1.53 2.25
C LEU A 26 4.10 -1.85 2.88
N GLU A 27 4.82 -0.88 3.45
CA GLU A 27 6.06 -1.18 4.16
C GLU A 27 5.83 -2.01 5.43
N GLU A 28 4.77 -1.72 6.19
CA GLU A 28 4.39 -2.48 7.40
C GLU A 28 3.93 -3.91 7.09
N THR A 29 3.31 -4.09 5.91
CA THR A 29 2.78 -5.38 5.45
C THR A 29 3.73 -6.09 4.47
N ASN A 30 4.96 -5.61 4.32
CA ASN A 30 5.97 -6.16 3.41
C ASN A 30 5.54 -6.22 1.93
N GLY A 31 4.67 -5.31 1.50
CA GLY A 31 4.17 -5.16 0.14
C GLY A 31 2.86 -5.89 -0.13
N ASP A 32 2.22 -6.42 0.92
CA ASP A 32 0.93 -7.10 0.81
C ASP A 32 -0.22 -6.08 0.76
N VAL A 33 -0.81 -5.93 -0.42
CA VAL A 33 -1.91 -4.98 -0.65
C VAL A 33 -3.16 -5.35 0.15
N ASP A 34 -3.48 -6.63 0.31
CA ASP A 34 -4.68 -7.06 1.04
C ASP A 34 -4.54 -6.79 2.54
N ALA A 35 -3.35 -7.09 3.08
CA ALA A 35 -3.02 -6.75 4.45
C ALA A 35 -2.98 -5.23 4.66
N ALA A 36 -2.49 -4.46 3.68
CA ALA A 36 -2.41 -3.00 3.77
C ALA A 36 -3.77 -2.30 3.68
N ILE A 37 -4.80 -2.93 3.11
CA ILE A 37 -6.19 -2.43 3.08
C ILE A 37 -6.88 -2.65 4.43
N LYS A 38 -6.51 -3.70 5.15
CA LYS A 38 -7.14 -4.12 6.42
C LYS A 38 -6.52 -3.45 7.66
N ASN A 39 -5.46 -2.67 7.49
CA ASN A 39 -4.72 -2.00 8.56
C ASN A 39 -5.21 -0.56 8.78
#